data_AF-A0A7J2R5D9-F1
#
_entry.id   AF-A0A7J2R5D9-F1
#
_cell.length_a   1.000
_cell.length_b   1.000
_cell.length_c   1.000
_cell.angle_alpha   90.00
_cell.angle_beta   90.00
_cell.angle_gamma   90.00
#
_symmetry.space_group_name_H-M   'P 1'
#
loop_
_entity.id
_entity.type
_entity.pdbx_description
1 polymer ?
#
loop_
_entity_poly.entity_id
_entity_poly.type
_entity_poly.pdbx_seq_one_letter_code
_entity_poly.pdbx_strand_id
1 'polypeptide(L)'
;DVTNPNFAYIRFHGYGKNIWFDYCFSEEEIKIWAQSIKYLIQNAKTIGIYFNNHFSGYATKNSLMLMKELEIQPKNSPEDVSILDIKKKTGEYSKGQIGLDKFFK
;
A
#
# COMPACT_ATOMS: atom_id res chain seq x y z
N ASP A 1 11.32 13.44 -12.52
CA ASP A 1 11.57 14.77 -11.94
C ASP A 1 10.69 15.03 -10.73
N VAL A 2 11.25 15.72 -9.73
CA VAL A 2 10.50 16.15 -8.54
C VAL A 2 9.92 17.53 -8.82
N THR A 3 8.59 17.65 -8.81
CA THR A 3 7.88 18.91 -9.07
C THR A 3 7.76 19.79 -7.82
N ASN A 4 7.85 19.20 -6.63
CA ASN A 4 7.79 19.91 -5.35
C ASN A 4 8.82 19.33 -4.36
N PRO A 5 9.85 20.09 -3.94
CA PRO A 5 10.88 19.60 -3.03
C PRO A 5 10.36 19.35 -1.60
N ASN A 6 9.19 19.89 -1.22
CA ASN A 6 8.62 19.66 0.11
C ASN A 6 7.89 18.32 0.21
N PHE A 7 7.27 17.86 -0.87
CA PHE A 7 6.43 16.66 -0.84
C PHE A 7 6.37 15.98 -2.21
N ALA A 8 6.70 14.69 -2.24
CA ALA A 8 6.49 13.81 -3.38
C ALA A 8 5.41 12.77 -3.07
N TYR A 9 4.65 12.38 -4.08
CA TYR A 9 3.56 11.40 -3.96
C TYR A 9 3.68 10.33 -5.04
N ILE A 10 3.66 9.06 -4.64
CA ILE A 10 3.78 7.91 -5.54
C ILE A 10 2.60 6.98 -5.30
N ARG A 11 1.96 6.53 -6.39
CA ARG A 11 0.83 5.59 -6.31
C ARG A 11 1.05 4.41 -7.25
N PHE A 12 1.15 3.21 -6.68
CA PHE A 12 1.37 1.98 -7.42
C PHE A 12 0.04 1.31 -7.77
N HIS A 13 -0.33 1.37 -9.04
CA HIS A 13 -1.54 0.70 -9.55
C HIS A 13 -1.27 -0.73 -10.00
N GLY A 14 -0.06 -1.04 -10.47
CA GLY A 14 0.25 -2.30 -11.14
C GLY A 14 0.09 -2.21 -12.65
N TYR A 15 0.32 -3.33 -13.32
CA TYR A 15 0.29 -3.45 -14.79
C TYR A 15 -0.71 -4.52 -15.26
N GLY A 16 -1.81 -4.70 -14.51
CA GLY A 16 -2.86 -5.66 -14.85
C GLY A 16 -3.48 -5.34 -16.21
N LYS A 17 -3.89 -6.37 -16.96
CA LYS A 17 -4.52 -6.21 -18.28
C LYS A 17 -6.05 -6.25 -18.19
N ASN A 18 -6.60 -7.28 -17.53
CA ASN A 18 -8.03 -7.43 -17.28
C ASN A 18 -8.28 -7.31 -15.77
N ILE A 19 -8.83 -6.15 -15.37
CA ILE A 19 -8.64 -5.50 -14.06
C ILE A 19 -7.22 -4.93 -13.92
N TRP A 20 -7.08 -3.65 -14.28
CA TRP A 20 -5.79 -2.94 -14.33
C TRP A 20 -5.01 -2.88 -13.00
N PHE A 21 -5.69 -2.98 -11.85
CA PHE A 21 -5.07 -2.99 -10.52
C PHE A 21 -4.88 -4.39 -9.93
N ASP A 22 -5.30 -5.44 -10.64
CA ASP A 22 -5.01 -6.82 -10.26
C ASP A 22 -3.57 -7.15 -10.67
N TYR A 23 -2.64 -6.84 -9.77
CA TYR A 23 -1.22 -7.03 -10.02
C TYR A 23 -0.46 -7.27 -8.72
N CYS A 24 0.24 -8.40 -8.66
CA CYS A 24 1.24 -8.66 -7.62
C CYS A 24 2.62 -8.35 -8.19
N PHE A 25 3.24 -7.25 -7.75
CA PHE A 25 4.62 -6.95 -8.10
C PHE A 25 5.56 -8.07 -7.66
N SER A 26 6.57 -8.35 -8.49
CA SER A 26 7.65 -9.27 -8.13
C SER A 26 8.69 -8.61 -7.20
N GLU A 27 9.55 -9.41 -6.58
CA GLU A 27 10.65 -8.87 -5.76
C GLU A 27 11.61 -8.01 -6.58
N GLU A 28 11.88 -8.42 -7.82
CA GLU A 28 12.75 -7.69 -8.76
C GLU A 28 12.16 -6.33 -9.12
N GLU A 29 10.86 -6.27 -9.42
CA GLU A 29 10.18 -5.00 -9.69
C GLU A 29 10.23 -4.07 -8.47
N ILE A 30 9.99 -4.61 -7.26
CA ILE A 30 10.08 -3.83 -6.03
C ILE A 30 11.50 -3.31 -5.80
N LYS A 31 12.54 -4.11 -6.08
CA LYS A 31 13.95 -3.67 -6.00
C LYS A 31 14.26 -2.52 -6.95
N ILE A 32 13.78 -2.60 -8.20
CA ILE A 32 13.94 -1.52 -9.19
C ILE A 32 13.26 -0.25 -8.71
N TRP A 33 12.04 -0.36 -8.18
CA TRP A 33 11.32 0.77 -7.60
C TRP A 33 12.01 1.35 -6.37
N ALA A 34 12.55 0.51 -5.49
CA ALA A 34 13.29 0.94 -4.31
C ALA A 34 14.53 1.76 -4.67
N GLN A 35 15.27 1.37 -5.72
CA GLN A 35 16.40 2.15 -6.22
C GLN A 35 15.97 3.55 -6.69
N SER A 36 14.87 3.62 -7.44
CA SER A 36 14.30 4.89 -7.91
C SER A 36 13.83 5.78 -6.74
N ILE A 37 13.23 5.18 -5.72
CA ILE A 37 12.77 5.89 -4.52
C ILE A 37 13.95 6.39 -3.68
N LYS A 38 15.05 5.64 -3.57
CA LYS A 38 16.28 6.09 -2.88
C LYS A 38 16.82 7.39 -3.47
N TYR A 39 16.71 7.56 -4.79
CA TYR A 39 17.03 8.84 -5.44
C TYR A 39 16.03 9.95 -5.07
N LEU A 40 14.73 9.66 -5.05
CA LEU A 40 13.70 10.64 -4.67
C LEU A 40 13.84 11.13 -3.22
N ILE A 41 14.27 10.26 -2.30
CA ILE A 41 14.53 10.59 -0.89
C ILE A 41 15.57 11.72 -0.76
N GLN A 42 16.52 11.82 -1.69
CA GLN A 42 17.52 12.89 -1.68
C GLN A 42 16.97 14.23 -2.17
N ASN A 43 15.82 14.23 -2.86
CA ASN A 43 15.28 15.37 -3.59
C ASN A 43 13.94 15.91 -3.05
N ALA A 44 13.31 15.20 -2.11
CA ALA A 44 12.06 15.60 -1.50
C ALA A 44 12.08 15.39 0.02
N LYS A 45 11.61 16.40 0.78
CA LYS A 45 11.58 16.36 2.25
C LYS A 45 10.63 15.30 2.80
N THR A 46 9.53 15.01 2.11
CA THR A 46 8.54 14.02 2.54
C THR A 46 8.02 13.27 1.32
N ILE A 47 7.87 11.96 1.44
CA ILE A 47 7.39 11.11 0.35
C ILE A 47 6.21 10.27 0.85
N GLY A 48 5.06 10.43 0.22
CA GLY A 48 3.90 9.56 0.42
C GLY A 48 3.85 8.47 -0.63
N ILE A 49 3.84 7.20 -0.23
CA ILE A 49 3.75 6.06 -1.14
C ILE A 49 2.48 5.27 -0.84
N TYR A 50 1.67 5.03 -1.87
CA TYR A 50 0.39 4.32 -1.77
C TYR A 50 0.32 3.17 -2.77
N PHE A 51 0.26 1.93 -2.26
CA PHE A 51 -0.07 0.77 -3.07
C PHE A 51 -1.58 0.67 -3.27
N ASN A 52 -2.03 0.77 -4.52
CA ASN A 52 -3.44 0.76 -4.92
C ASN A 52 -3.81 -0.52 -5.71
N ASN A 53 -2.92 -1.49 -5.78
CA ASN A 53 -3.12 -2.82 -6.35
C ASN A 53 -3.74 -3.76 -5.29
N HIS A 54 -4.88 -3.37 -4.70
CA HIS A 54 -5.43 -4.00 -3.50
C HIS A 54 -6.15 -5.34 -3.76
N PHE A 55 -6.13 -5.85 -4.99
CA PHE A 55 -6.70 -7.17 -5.29
C PHE A 55 -5.99 -8.23 -4.45
N SER A 56 -6.74 -9.18 -3.87
CA SER A 56 -6.20 -10.30 -3.06
C SER A 56 -5.17 -9.91 -1.97
N GLY A 57 -5.19 -8.67 -1.47
CA GLY A 57 -4.25 -8.20 -0.45
C GLY A 57 -2.83 -7.87 -0.96
N TYR A 58 -2.61 -7.80 -2.28
CA TYR A 58 -1.27 -7.56 -2.84
C TYR A 58 -0.67 -6.22 -2.42
N ALA A 59 -1.49 -5.18 -2.24
CA ALA A 59 -1.02 -3.87 -1.80
C ALA A 59 -0.23 -3.94 -0.48
N THR A 60 -0.74 -4.69 0.50
CA THR A 60 -0.07 -4.86 1.80
C THR A 60 1.24 -5.63 1.64
N LYS A 61 1.22 -6.78 0.93
CA LYS A 61 2.41 -7.58 0.65
C LYS A 61 3.51 -6.75 0.00
N ASN A 62 3.16 -6.01 -1.05
CA ASN A 62 4.12 -5.24 -1.84
C ASN A 62 4.65 -4.03 -1.06
N SER A 63 3.82 -3.44 -0.19
CA SER A 63 4.27 -2.39 0.73
C SER A 63 5.31 -2.89 1.73
N LEU A 64 5.14 -4.11 2.28
CA LEU A 64 6.11 -4.73 3.19
C LEU A 64 7.40 -5.10 2.46
N MET A 65 7.32 -5.61 1.23
CA MET A 65 8.48 -5.86 0.38
C MET A 65 9.28 -4.57 0.14
N LEU A 66 8.59 -3.47 -0.19
CA LEU A 66 9.25 -2.19 -0.42
C LEU A 66 9.86 -1.63 0.87
N MET A 67 9.16 -1.73 2.00
CA MET A 67 9.69 -1.34 3.31
C MET A 67 10.98 -2.08 3.64
N LYS A 68 11.04 -3.40 3.36
CA LYS A 68 12.27 -4.19 3.52
C LYS A 68 13.42 -3.68 2.65
N GLU A 69 13.19 -3.40 1.37
CA GLU A 69 14.22 -2.88 0.45
C GLU A 69 14.69 -1.45 0.79
N LEU A 70 13.85 -0.68 1.47
CA LEU A 70 14.14 0.66 1.98
C LEU A 70 14.63 0.66 3.43
N GLU A 71 14.75 -0.50 4.08
CA GLU A 71 15.13 -0.65 5.49
C GLU A 71 14.21 0.12 6.46
N ILE A 72 12.94 0.28 6.10
CA ILE A 72 11.90 0.92 6.90
C ILE A 72 11.15 -0.15 7.68
N GLN A 73 10.97 0.07 8.98
CA GLN A 73 10.15 -0.81 9.80
C GLN A 73 8.67 -0.41 9.71
N PRO A 74 7.75 -1.38 9.58
CA PRO A 74 6.34 -1.08 9.65
C PRO A 74 5.98 -0.56 11.04
N LYS A 75 5.01 0.36 11.11
CA LYS A 75 4.57 0.94 12.38
C LYS A 75 4.01 -0.10 13.36
N ASN A 76 3.35 -1.11 12.81
CA ASN A 76 2.85 -2.27 13.55
C ASN A 76 3.53 -3.50 12.94
N SER A 77 4.09 -4.40 13.76
CA SER A 77 4.69 -5.64 13.25
C SER A 77 3.60 -6.50 12.61
N PRO A 78 3.84 -7.17 11.46
CA PRO A 78 2.85 -8.05 10.85
C PRO A 78 2.32 -9.12 11.80
N GLU A 79 3.17 -9.60 12.72
CA GLU A 79 2.84 -10.59 13.75
C GLU A 79 1.89 -10.03 14.81
N ASP A 80 1.95 -8.73 15.08
CA ASP A 80 1.09 -8.03 16.04
C ASP A 80 -0.28 -7.66 15.44
N VAL A 81 -0.44 -7.76 14.11
CA VAL A 81 -1.71 -7.49 13.42
C VAL A 81 -2.60 -8.72 13.49
N SER A 82 -3.26 -8.91 14.63
CA SER A 82 -4.36 -9.87 14.76
C SER A 82 -5.58 -9.39 13.96
N ILE A 83 -6.05 -10.20 13.00
CA ILE A 83 -7.26 -9.93 12.20
C ILE A 83 -8.47 -9.68 13.12
N LEU A 84 -8.50 -10.33 14.28
CA LEU A 84 -9.56 -10.23 15.28
C LEU A 84 -9.46 -8.96 16.13
N ASP A 85 -8.25 -8.43 16.32
CA ASP A 85 -7.97 -7.19 17.07
C ASP A 85 -7.96 -5.94 16.20
N ILE A 86 -8.14 -6.10 14.87
CA ILE A 86 -8.70 -5.03 14.05
C ILE A 86 -10.13 -4.83 14.55
N LYS A 87 -10.26 -4.08 15.66
CA LYS A 87 -11.44 -3.26 15.91
C LYS A 87 -11.53 -2.42 14.66
N LYS A 88 -12.37 -2.88 13.74
CA LYS A 88 -12.99 -2.04 12.77
C LYS A 88 -13.57 -0.89 13.59
N LYS A 89 -12.83 0.21 13.69
CA LYS A 89 -13.44 1.52 13.59
C LYS A 89 -13.98 1.58 12.15
N THR A 90 -14.91 0.69 11.82
CA THR A 90 -16.00 1.04 10.94
C THR A 90 -16.57 2.23 11.66
N GLY A 91 -16.15 3.42 11.22
CA GLY A 91 -16.85 4.64 11.55
C GLY A 91 -18.33 4.33 11.37
N GLU A 92 -19.12 4.78 12.34
CA GLU A 92 -20.57 4.67 12.34
C GLU A 92 -21.07 4.63 10.89
N TYR A 93 -21.52 3.45 10.46
CA TYR A 93 -21.95 3.28 9.08
C TYR A 93 -22.97 4.38 8.81
N SER A 94 -22.66 5.25 7.85
CA SER A 94 -23.64 6.22 7.38
C SER A 94 -24.93 5.45 7.02
N LYS A 95 -26.08 5.99 7.45
CA LYS A 95 -27.40 5.37 7.25
C LYS A 95 -27.51 4.90 5.79
N GLY A 96 -27.46 3.58 5.57
CA GLY A 96 -27.57 2.96 4.24
C GLY A 96 -26.44 2.01 3.84
N GLN A 97 -25.31 1.97 4.54
CA GLN A 97 -24.27 0.97 4.26
C GLN A 97 -24.62 -0.39 4.90
N ILE A 98 -24.71 -1.42 4.08
CA ILE A 98 -24.97 -2.81 4.49
C ILE A 98 -23.63 -3.52 4.61
N GLY A 99 -23.32 -4.07 5.78
CA GLY A 99 -22.12 -4.88 5.97
C GLY A 99 -22.20 -6.21 5.22
N LEU A 100 -21.02 -6.73 4.82
CA LEU A 100 -20.87 -8.03 4.15
C LEU A 100 -21.51 -9.19 4.93
N ASP A 101 -21.62 -9.06 6.25
CA ASP A 101 -22.31 -9.99 7.15
C ASP A 101 -23.78 -10.23 6.80
N LYS A 102 -24.44 -9.25 6.16
CA LYS A 102 -25.82 -9.38 5.69
C LYS A 102 -25.96 -9.97 4.29
N PHE A 103 -24.86 -10.11 3.54
CA PHE A 103 -24.88 -10.64 2.18
C PHE A 103 -24.80 -12.18 2.13
N PHE A 104 -24.33 -12.79 3.22
CA PHE A 104 -24.17 -14.25 3.35
C PHE A 104 -25.29 -14.91 4.18
N LYS A 105 -26.42 -14.22 4.40
CA LYS A 105 -27.63 -14.78 5.02
C LYS A 105 -28.69 -15.06 3.98
#